data_AF-A0A7W2R2G6-F1
#
_entry.id   AF-A0A7W2R2G6-F1
#
_cell.length_a   1.000
_cell.length_b   1.000
_cell.length_c   1.000
_cell.angle_alpha   90.00
_cell.angle_beta   90.00
_cell.angle_gamma   90.00
#
_symmetry.space_group_name_H-M   'P 1'
#
loop_
_entity.id
_entity.type
_entity.pdbx_description
1 polymer ?
#
loop_
_entity_poly.entity_id
_entity_poly.type
_entity_poly.pdbx_seq_one_letter_code
_entity_poly.pdbx_strand_id
1 'polypeptide(L)'
;MNFDLEDKLNEYVKRNDLDSAIRIAESELSKIPETEFHQLIGMNLLHLESKLDKYISNFYSSVKLKYALSFGKNLKALYCEMNGFTINYDRWFIDLFSFSEIAQEDYEWLADYDHLTKNDLTLTGFENLQKVYEDVYKNKKYEIPEIEQAYEVAELLIILRLQELFRETYKNAKSNGKKWTEFPMFVTAHDYEMIYKTE
;
A
#
# COMPACT_ATOMS: atom_id res chain seq x y z
N MET A 1 4.56 -7.14 -15.96
CA MET A 1 4.30 -5.86 -15.26
C MET A 1 4.51 -4.72 -16.24
N ASN A 2 3.62 -3.74 -16.24
CA ASN A 2 3.70 -2.57 -17.12
C ASN A 2 4.66 -1.51 -16.53
N PHE A 3 5.96 -1.69 -16.76
CA PHE A 3 7.01 -0.82 -16.21
C PHE A 3 6.87 0.65 -16.63
N ASP A 4 6.46 0.92 -17.88
CA ASP A 4 6.27 2.29 -18.37
C ASP A 4 5.17 3.04 -17.60
N LEU A 5 4.08 2.33 -17.27
CA LEU A 5 3.01 2.90 -16.46
C LEU A 5 3.45 3.07 -15.01
N GLU A 6 4.13 2.08 -14.44
CA GLU A 6 4.66 2.17 -13.07
C GLU A 6 5.59 3.38 -12.90
N ASP A 7 6.58 3.55 -13.77
CA ASP A 7 7.51 4.68 -13.75
C ASP A 7 6.76 6.02 -13.81
N LYS A 8 5.78 6.11 -14.72
CA LYS A 8 4.93 7.30 -14.85
C LYS A 8 4.15 7.58 -13.57
N LEU A 9 3.52 6.57 -12.96
CA LEU A 9 2.74 6.73 -11.73
C LEU A 9 3.64 7.10 -10.54
N ASN A 10 4.82 6.49 -10.44
CA ASN A 10 5.78 6.71 -9.38
C ASN A 10 6.24 8.18 -9.32
N GLU A 11 6.36 8.85 -10.48
CA GLU A 11 6.66 10.30 -10.53
C GLU A 11 5.59 11.17 -9.86
N TYR A 12 4.32 10.78 -9.91
CA TYR A 12 3.24 11.46 -9.19
C TYR A 12 3.24 11.10 -7.70
N VAL A 13 3.45 9.82 -7.37
CA VAL A 13 3.54 9.33 -5.99
C VAL A 13 4.64 10.06 -5.22
N LYS A 14 5.84 10.20 -5.80
CA LYS A 14 6.98 10.94 -5.20
C LYS A 14 6.68 12.41 -4.92
N ARG A 15 5.71 13.00 -5.65
CA ARG A 15 5.28 14.40 -5.51
C ARG A 15 4.04 14.55 -4.62
N ASN A 16 3.62 13.47 -3.94
CA ASN A 16 2.39 13.41 -3.14
C ASN A 16 1.10 13.70 -3.95
N ASP A 17 1.11 13.48 -5.26
CA ASP A 17 -0.04 13.67 -6.16
C ASP A 17 -0.75 12.34 -6.48
N LEU A 18 -1.21 11.64 -5.44
CA LEU A 18 -1.91 10.36 -5.59
C LEU A 18 -3.22 10.49 -6.40
N ASP A 19 -3.89 11.64 -6.34
CA ASP A 19 -5.16 11.84 -7.05
C ASP A 19 -4.95 11.81 -8.57
N SER A 20 -3.85 12.41 -9.06
CA SER A 20 -3.49 12.31 -10.47
C SER A 20 -3.02 10.92 -10.84
N ALA A 21 -2.20 10.26 -10.00
CA ALA A 21 -1.76 8.88 -10.24
C ALA A 21 -2.95 7.93 -10.40
N ILE A 22 -3.92 8.00 -9.48
CA ILE A 22 -5.15 7.19 -9.50
C ILE A 22 -5.95 7.45 -10.77
N ARG A 23 -6.20 8.72 -11.12
CA ARG A 23 -6.95 9.07 -12.33
C ARG A 23 -6.27 8.57 -13.60
N ILE A 24 -4.94 8.61 -13.65
CA ILE A 24 -4.17 8.07 -14.77
C ILE A 24 -4.36 6.56 -14.85
N ALA A 25 -4.18 5.83 -13.76
CA ALA A 25 -4.34 4.37 -13.74
C ALA A 25 -5.77 3.95 -14.11
N GLU A 26 -6.80 4.61 -13.58
CA GLU A 26 -8.20 4.37 -13.96
C GLU A 26 -8.47 4.66 -15.43
N SER A 27 -7.87 5.73 -15.96
CA SER A 27 -7.98 6.07 -17.38
C SER A 27 -7.26 5.07 -18.27
N GLU A 28 -6.11 4.52 -17.88
CA GLU A 28 -5.45 3.46 -18.64
C GLU A 28 -6.29 2.17 -18.62
N LEU A 29 -6.84 1.81 -17.46
CA LEU A 29 -7.72 0.64 -17.35
C LEU A 29 -8.93 0.78 -18.28
N SER A 30 -9.55 1.96 -18.32
CA SER A 30 -10.73 2.25 -19.16
C SER A 30 -10.48 2.18 -20.68
N LYS A 31 -9.22 2.19 -21.13
CA LYS A 31 -8.87 2.06 -22.56
C LYS A 31 -8.79 0.61 -23.02
N ILE A 32 -8.71 -0.33 -22.09
CA ILE A 32 -8.61 -1.76 -22.35
C ILE A 32 -10.04 -2.30 -22.61
N PRO A 33 -10.24 -3.34 -23.44
CA PRO A 33 -11.53 -4.01 -23.53
C PRO A 33 -12.03 -4.45 -22.16
N GLU A 34 -13.35 -4.39 -21.96
CA GLU A 34 -13.95 -4.62 -20.65
C GLU A 34 -13.62 -6.01 -20.08
N THR A 35 -13.17 -6.04 -18.83
CA THR A 35 -12.82 -7.23 -18.06
C THR A 35 -13.35 -7.08 -16.64
N GLU A 36 -13.35 -8.16 -15.84
CA GLU A 36 -13.78 -8.10 -14.44
C GLU A 36 -12.93 -7.16 -13.57
N PHE A 37 -11.72 -6.77 -14.01
CA PHE A 37 -10.90 -5.77 -13.31
C PHE A 37 -11.47 -4.35 -13.37
N HIS A 38 -12.34 -4.04 -14.34
CA HIS A 38 -12.93 -2.71 -14.50
C HIS A 38 -13.79 -2.27 -13.32
N GLN A 39 -14.23 -3.22 -12.48
CA GLN A 39 -14.91 -2.90 -11.23
C GLN A 39 -14.07 -2.00 -10.31
N LEU A 40 -12.74 -2.02 -10.42
CA LEU A 40 -11.82 -1.23 -9.59
C LEU A 40 -11.93 0.29 -9.85
N ILE A 41 -12.48 0.71 -10.99
CA ILE A 41 -12.69 2.13 -11.32
C ILE A 41 -13.67 2.75 -10.31
N GLY A 42 -13.23 3.80 -9.64
CA GLY A 42 -13.98 4.51 -8.61
C GLY A 42 -14.05 3.82 -7.26
N MET A 43 -13.52 2.59 -7.12
CA MET A 43 -13.42 1.92 -5.81
C MET A 43 -12.30 2.53 -4.97
N ASN A 44 -12.43 2.46 -3.65
CA ASN A 44 -11.39 2.88 -2.70
C ASN A 44 -11.44 2.02 -1.44
N LEU A 45 -10.48 2.26 -0.53
CA LEU A 45 -10.38 1.57 0.76
C LEU A 45 -10.71 2.49 1.96
N LEU A 46 -11.28 3.68 1.73
CA LEU A 46 -11.40 4.72 2.76
C LEU A 46 -12.32 4.34 3.92
N HIS A 47 -13.23 3.36 3.74
CA HIS A 47 -14.01 2.81 4.86
C HIS A 47 -13.13 2.15 5.94
N LEU A 48 -11.88 1.80 5.64
CA LEU A 48 -10.92 1.22 6.57
C LEU A 48 -10.18 2.25 7.43
N GLU A 49 -10.34 3.55 7.18
CA GLU A 49 -9.53 4.62 7.82
C GLU A 49 -9.50 4.51 9.34
N SER A 50 -10.67 4.37 9.99
CA SER A 50 -10.77 4.25 11.44
C SER A 50 -10.08 2.98 11.97
N LYS A 51 -10.19 1.88 11.24
CA LYS A 51 -9.54 0.60 11.59
C LYS A 51 -8.03 0.72 11.44
N LEU A 52 -7.55 1.42 10.41
CA LEU A 52 -6.14 1.67 10.16
C LEU A 52 -5.52 2.61 11.20
N ASP A 53 -6.17 3.73 11.57
CA ASP A 53 -5.69 4.62 12.65
C ASP A 53 -5.51 3.85 13.96
N LYS A 54 -6.49 2.99 14.32
CA LYS A 54 -6.39 2.16 15.51
C LYS A 54 -5.24 1.16 15.42
N TYR A 55 -5.05 0.54 14.26
CA TYR A 55 -3.97 -0.42 14.01
C TYR A 55 -2.59 0.24 14.16
N ILE A 56 -2.37 1.37 13.50
CA ILE A 56 -1.11 2.14 13.58
C ILE A 56 -0.88 2.65 15.01
N SER A 57 -1.91 3.18 15.66
CA SER A 57 -1.81 3.69 17.05
C SER A 57 -1.37 2.60 18.03
N ASN A 58 -1.90 1.37 17.88
CA ASN A 58 -1.52 0.23 18.70
C ASN A 58 -0.07 -0.19 18.42
N PHE A 59 0.32 -0.26 17.14
CA PHE A 59 1.69 -0.59 16.75
C PHE A 59 2.69 0.44 17.31
N TYR A 60 2.45 1.73 17.09
CA TYR A 60 3.25 2.82 17.63
C TYR A 60 3.43 2.72 19.15
N SER A 61 2.36 2.45 19.90
CA SER A 61 2.43 2.29 21.36
C SER A 61 3.33 1.15 21.76
N SER A 62 3.28 0.03 21.02
CA SER A 62 4.14 -1.13 21.26
C SER A 62 5.60 -0.86 20.92
N VAL A 63 5.88 -0.15 19.82
CA VAL A 63 7.23 0.23 19.37
C VAL A 63 7.86 1.19 20.36
N LYS A 64 7.11 2.20 20.82
CA LYS A 64 7.59 3.16 21.82
C LYS A 64 8.04 2.47 23.10
N LEU A 65 7.30 1.46 23.58
CA LEU A 65 7.70 0.68 24.74
C LEU A 65 8.99 -0.10 24.50
N LYS A 66 9.14 -0.74 23.34
CA LYS A 66 10.36 -1.49 22.99
C LYS A 66 11.59 -0.59 22.88
N TYR A 67 11.45 0.59 22.27
CA TYR A 67 12.55 1.56 22.20
C TYR A 67 12.91 2.18 23.55
N ALA A 68 11.93 2.42 24.43
CA ALA A 68 12.24 2.88 25.79
C ALA A 68 13.08 1.86 26.59
N LEU A 69 13.02 0.58 26.23
CA LEU A 69 13.83 -0.50 26.82
C LEU A 69 15.15 -0.74 26.07
N SER A 70 15.37 -0.10 24.93
CA SER A 70 16.55 -0.29 24.07
C SER A 70 17.43 0.95 24.13
N PHE A 71 18.61 0.86 24.76
CA PHE A 71 19.54 1.98 24.84
C PHE A 71 20.01 2.41 23.44
N GLY A 72 19.82 3.68 23.09
CA GLY A 72 20.34 4.28 21.87
C GLY A 72 19.41 4.26 20.65
N LYS A 73 18.23 3.62 20.72
CA LYS A 73 17.25 3.61 19.60
C LYS A 73 16.09 4.57 19.84
N ASN A 74 15.68 5.26 18.78
CA ASN A 74 14.49 6.11 18.75
C ASN A 74 13.75 5.88 17.44
N LEU A 75 12.42 5.94 17.46
CA LEU A 75 11.62 5.85 16.24
C LEU A 75 11.98 6.98 15.28
N LYS A 76 12.16 6.65 14.00
CA LYS A 76 12.38 7.60 12.91
C LYS A 76 11.35 7.47 11.81
N ALA A 77 10.95 6.25 11.46
CA ALA A 77 9.98 5.98 10.42
C ALA A 77 9.13 4.75 10.73
N LEU A 78 7.98 4.69 10.07
CA LEU A 78 7.16 3.50 9.95
C LEU A 78 7.10 3.09 8.48
N TYR A 79 6.84 1.82 8.22
CA TYR A 79 6.63 1.30 6.88
C TYR A 79 5.41 0.38 6.89
N CYS A 80 4.70 0.33 5.78
CA CYS A 80 3.61 -0.57 5.50
C CYS A 80 3.95 -1.38 4.26
N GLU A 81 3.84 -2.69 4.37
CA GLU A 81 3.90 -3.61 3.23
C GLU A 81 2.58 -4.39 3.16
N MET A 82 1.91 -4.32 2.02
CA MET A 82 0.86 -5.26 1.66
C MET A 82 1.50 -6.58 1.21
N ASN A 83 0.90 -7.71 1.57
CA ASN A 83 1.38 -9.01 1.13
C ASN A 83 1.42 -9.14 -0.41
N GLY A 84 2.09 -10.18 -0.94
CA GLY A 84 2.06 -10.52 -2.38
C GLY A 84 0.65 -10.90 -2.83
N PHE A 85 -0.20 -9.90 -3.04
CA PHE A 85 -1.66 -10.01 -3.11
C PHE A 85 -2.14 -10.66 -4.42
N THR A 86 -1.30 -10.61 -5.43
CA THR A 86 -1.49 -11.14 -6.78
C THR A 86 -1.49 -12.66 -6.80
N ILE A 87 -0.66 -13.29 -5.96
CA ILE A 87 -0.60 -14.73 -5.75
C ILE A 87 -1.38 -15.20 -4.51
N ASN A 88 -1.52 -14.34 -3.50
CA ASN A 88 -2.25 -14.62 -2.25
C ASN A 88 -3.67 -14.02 -2.29
N TYR A 89 -4.46 -14.44 -3.27
CA TYR A 89 -5.82 -13.93 -3.51
C TYR A 89 -6.82 -14.29 -2.40
N ASP A 90 -6.57 -15.32 -1.60
CA ASP A 90 -7.50 -15.74 -0.52
C ASP A 90 -7.68 -14.68 0.57
N ARG A 91 -6.65 -13.85 0.79
CA ARG A 91 -6.67 -12.81 1.83
C ARG A 91 -5.60 -11.76 1.57
N TRP A 92 -6.04 -10.51 1.47
CA TRP A 92 -5.15 -9.35 1.39
C TRP A 92 -5.00 -8.69 2.75
N PHE A 93 -3.76 -8.40 3.14
CA PHE A 93 -3.45 -7.83 4.44
C PHE A 93 -2.19 -6.98 4.37
N ILE A 94 -2.01 -6.16 5.41
CA ILE A 94 -0.82 -5.32 5.58
C ILE A 94 -0.12 -5.59 6.90
N ASP A 95 1.20 -5.49 6.87
CA ASP A 95 2.07 -5.46 8.04
C ASP A 95 2.71 -4.08 8.21
N LEU A 96 3.02 -3.73 9.46
CA LEU A 96 3.75 -2.50 9.76
C LEU A 96 5.12 -2.80 10.37
N PHE A 97 6.07 -1.97 10.00
CA PHE A 97 7.46 -2.06 10.43
C PHE A 97 7.90 -0.72 11.01
N SER A 98 8.86 -0.74 11.93
CA SER A 98 9.45 0.46 12.53
C SER A 98 10.95 0.51 12.35
N PHE A 99 11.48 1.71 12.22
CA PHE A 99 12.91 1.94 12.00
C PHE A 99 13.44 3.02 12.91
N SER A 100 14.69 2.87 13.32
CA SER A 100 15.45 3.84 14.09
C SER A 100 16.41 4.66 13.25
N GLU A 101 16.52 4.36 11.96
CA GLU A 101 17.34 5.05 10.97
C GLU A 101 16.56 5.18 9.64
N ILE A 102 16.94 6.17 8.82
CA ILE A 102 16.40 6.40 7.47
C ILE A 102 17.59 6.75 6.58
N ALA A 103 17.83 6.01 5.51
CA ALA A 103 18.87 6.34 4.54
C ALA A 103 18.42 7.46 3.59
N GLN A 104 19.40 8.15 2.97
CA GLN A 104 19.12 9.32 2.12
C GLN A 104 18.97 9.00 0.64
N GLU A 105 19.54 7.91 0.14
CA GLU A 105 19.76 7.71 -1.30
C GLU A 105 18.86 6.62 -1.91
N ASP A 106 18.39 5.65 -1.14
CA ASP A 106 17.55 4.55 -1.63
C ASP A 106 16.56 4.03 -0.55
N TYR A 107 15.85 2.95 -0.89
CA TYR A 107 14.93 2.24 0.00
C TYR A 107 15.49 0.90 0.52
N GLU A 108 16.78 0.59 0.31
CA GLU A 108 17.36 -0.69 0.75
C GLU A 108 17.27 -0.85 2.28
N TRP A 109 17.36 0.27 3.01
CA TRP A 109 17.20 0.32 4.47
C TRP A 109 15.85 -0.19 4.97
N LEU A 110 14.83 -0.32 4.12
CA LEU A 110 13.53 -0.91 4.50
C LEU A 110 13.65 -2.40 4.87
N ALA A 111 14.70 -3.10 4.41
CA ALA A 111 14.98 -4.48 4.81
C ALA A 111 15.45 -4.60 6.27
N ASP A 112 16.03 -3.53 6.85
CA ASP A 112 16.66 -3.53 8.16
C ASP A 112 15.72 -3.03 9.28
N TYR A 113 14.48 -3.53 9.29
CA TYR A 113 13.48 -3.11 10.28
C TYR A 113 13.85 -3.52 11.72
N ASP A 114 13.48 -2.68 12.69
CA ASP A 114 13.69 -2.97 14.11
C ASP A 114 12.61 -3.88 14.69
N HIS A 115 11.36 -3.58 14.35
CA HIS A 115 10.18 -4.27 14.86
C HIS A 115 9.11 -4.35 13.78
N LEU A 116 8.42 -5.49 13.73
CA LEU A 116 7.18 -5.67 12.96
C LEU A 116 5.96 -5.83 13.87
N THR A 117 4.78 -5.67 13.27
CA THR A 117 3.49 -6.00 13.87
C THR A 117 3.40 -7.47 14.27
N LYS A 118 2.64 -7.77 15.32
CA LYS A 118 2.37 -9.16 15.74
C LYS A 118 1.19 -9.78 15.01
N ASN A 119 0.23 -8.95 14.62
CA ASN A 119 -0.98 -9.33 13.91
C ASN A 119 -1.08 -8.40 12.71
N ASP A 120 -1.48 -8.93 11.57
CA ASP A 120 -1.73 -8.15 10.36
C ASP A 120 -3.07 -7.38 10.43
N LEU A 121 -3.25 -6.45 9.50
CA LEU A 121 -4.55 -5.84 9.21
C LEU A 121 -5.08 -6.35 7.87
N THR A 122 -6.12 -7.17 7.91
CA THR A 122 -6.84 -7.60 6.70
C THR A 122 -7.58 -6.43 6.05
N LEU A 123 -7.36 -6.29 4.74
CA LEU A 123 -8.02 -5.33 3.85
C LEU A 123 -9.35 -5.95 3.36
N THR A 124 -10.45 -5.26 3.60
CA THR A 124 -11.80 -5.67 3.17
C THR A 124 -12.37 -4.68 2.16
N GLY A 125 -13.33 -5.10 1.35
CA GLY A 125 -13.94 -4.31 0.28
C GLY A 125 -13.45 -4.65 -1.13
N PHE A 126 -12.39 -5.46 -1.25
CA PHE A 126 -11.83 -5.95 -2.51
C PHE A 126 -12.01 -7.47 -2.71
N GLU A 127 -12.94 -8.11 -1.99
CA GLU A 127 -13.15 -9.56 -2.04
C GLU A 127 -13.62 -10.05 -3.42
N ASN A 128 -14.29 -9.21 -4.20
CA ASN A 128 -14.64 -9.56 -5.58
C ASN A 128 -13.41 -9.50 -6.49
N LEU A 129 -12.50 -8.54 -6.29
CA LEU A 129 -11.24 -8.47 -7.04
C LEU A 129 -10.32 -9.64 -6.70
N GLN A 130 -10.25 -10.04 -5.43
CA GLN A 130 -9.56 -11.26 -4.99
C GLN A 130 -9.99 -12.48 -5.82
N LYS A 131 -11.30 -12.65 -6.06
CA LYS A 131 -11.82 -13.74 -6.92
C LYS A 131 -11.41 -13.60 -8.39
N VAL A 132 -11.25 -12.38 -8.91
CA VAL A 132 -10.73 -12.16 -10.26
C VAL A 132 -9.27 -12.61 -10.36
N TYR A 133 -8.42 -12.24 -9.40
CA TYR A 133 -7.03 -12.72 -9.35
C TYR A 133 -6.97 -14.26 -9.22
N GLU A 134 -7.81 -14.83 -8.36
CA GLU A 134 -7.95 -16.29 -8.21
C GLU A 134 -8.30 -16.97 -9.54
N ASP A 135 -9.31 -16.46 -10.24
CA ASP A 135 -9.78 -17.00 -11.51
C ASP A 135 -8.72 -16.88 -12.62
N VAL A 136 -8.04 -15.74 -12.72
CA VAL A 136 -6.94 -15.54 -13.66
C VAL A 136 -5.84 -16.57 -13.43
N TYR A 137 -5.44 -16.77 -12.17
CA TYR A 137 -4.40 -17.72 -11.81
C TYR A 137 -4.82 -19.18 -12.06
N LYS A 138 -5.97 -19.61 -11.52
CA LYS A 138 -6.43 -21.00 -11.60
C LYS A 138 -6.77 -21.44 -13.02
N ASN A 139 -7.33 -20.53 -13.81
CA ASN A 139 -7.73 -20.81 -15.19
C ASN A 139 -6.69 -20.36 -16.23
N LYS A 140 -5.51 -19.91 -15.80
CA LYS A 140 -4.41 -19.46 -16.67
C LYS A 140 -4.85 -18.41 -17.69
N LYS A 141 -5.75 -17.51 -17.30
CA LYS A 141 -6.29 -16.47 -18.19
C LYS A 141 -5.28 -15.36 -18.48
N TYR A 142 -4.11 -15.38 -17.83
CA TYR A 142 -3.02 -14.44 -18.08
C TYR A 142 -2.52 -14.48 -19.53
N GLU A 143 -2.72 -15.58 -20.28
CA GLU A 143 -2.38 -15.65 -21.71
C GLU A 143 -3.35 -14.88 -22.62
N ILE A 144 -4.47 -14.36 -22.08
CA ILE A 144 -5.43 -13.54 -22.82
C ILE A 144 -4.96 -12.08 -22.76
N PRO A 145 -4.62 -11.43 -23.90
CA PRO A 145 -3.95 -10.13 -23.90
C PRO A 145 -4.68 -9.01 -23.14
N GLU A 146 -6.01 -8.94 -23.25
CA GLU A 146 -6.81 -7.92 -22.57
C GLU A 146 -6.85 -8.14 -21.06
N ILE A 147 -6.79 -9.41 -20.63
CA ILE A 147 -6.75 -9.78 -19.21
C ILE A 147 -5.37 -9.46 -18.63
N GLU A 148 -4.29 -9.81 -19.33
CA GLU A 148 -2.92 -9.45 -18.92
C GLU A 148 -2.78 -7.93 -18.73
N GLN A 149 -3.20 -7.14 -19.73
CA GLN A 149 -3.12 -5.68 -19.65
C GLN A 149 -3.95 -5.12 -18.49
N ALA A 150 -5.20 -5.59 -18.33
CA ALA A 150 -6.07 -5.10 -17.26
C ALA A 150 -5.55 -5.52 -15.88
N TYR A 151 -4.99 -6.72 -15.78
CA TYR A 151 -4.37 -7.27 -14.58
C TYR A 151 -3.18 -6.40 -14.13
N GLU A 152 -2.26 -6.06 -15.04
CA GLU A 152 -1.08 -5.24 -14.71
C GLU A 152 -1.46 -3.82 -14.27
N VAL A 153 -2.44 -3.20 -14.93
CA VAL A 153 -2.95 -1.88 -14.51
C VAL A 153 -3.67 -1.96 -13.16
N ALA A 154 -4.43 -3.04 -12.93
CA ALA A 154 -5.14 -3.25 -11.67
C ALA A 154 -4.20 -3.42 -10.49
N GLU A 155 -3.05 -4.09 -10.66
CA GLU A 155 -2.03 -4.21 -9.60
C GLU A 155 -1.56 -2.84 -9.12
N LEU A 156 -1.18 -1.97 -10.05
CA LEU A 156 -0.72 -0.61 -9.73
C LEU A 156 -1.83 0.23 -9.09
N LEU A 157 -3.07 0.12 -9.59
CA LEU A 157 -4.21 0.85 -9.03
C LEU A 157 -4.57 0.37 -7.62
N ILE A 158 -4.47 -0.92 -7.31
CA ILE A 158 -4.66 -1.44 -5.94
C ILE A 158 -3.63 -0.84 -4.98
N ILE A 159 -2.37 -0.78 -5.39
CA ILE A 159 -1.29 -0.16 -4.59
C ILE A 159 -1.60 1.33 -4.36
N LEU A 160 -2.01 2.06 -5.40
CA LEU A 160 -2.40 3.46 -5.26
C LEU A 160 -3.60 3.66 -4.30
N ARG A 161 -4.58 2.75 -4.31
CA ARG A 161 -5.72 2.79 -3.36
C ARG A 161 -5.31 2.49 -1.92
N LEU A 162 -4.30 1.65 -1.72
CA LEU A 162 -3.69 1.47 -0.40
C LEU A 162 -2.98 2.76 0.06
N GLN A 163 -2.20 3.38 -0.81
CA GLN A 163 -1.50 4.63 -0.52
C GLN A 163 -2.47 5.78 -0.21
N GLU A 164 -3.58 5.87 -0.94
CA GLU A 164 -4.69 6.81 -0.67
C GLU A 164 -5.26 6.62 0.73
N LEU A 165 -5.54 5.37 1.13
CA LEU A 165 -6.01 5.04 2.48
C LEU A 165 -5.03 5.53 3.55
N PHE A 166 -3.72 5.31 3.36
CA PHE A 166 -2.70 5.78 4.31
C PHE A 166 -2.60 7.31 4.35
N ARG A 167 -2.66 7.98 3.19
CA ARG A 167 -2.65 9.45 3.11
C ARG A 167 -3.80 10.05 3.91
N GLU A 168 -5.03 9.59 3.67
CA GLU A 168 -6.22 10.14 4.35
C GLU A 168 -6.23 9.80 5.85
N THR A 169 -5.85 8.57 6.21
CA THR A 169 -5.70 8.17 7.63
C THR A 169 -4.67 9.03 8.34
N TYR A 170 -3.52 9.28 7.72
CA TYR A 170 -2.46 10.10 8.29
C TYR A 170 -2.90 11.56 8.46
N LYS A 171 -3.53 12.16 7.44
CA LYS A 171 -4.09 13.53 7.53
C LYS A 171 -5.10 13.66 8.68
N ASN A 172 -6.03 12.71 8.79
CA ASN A 172 -7.06 12.72 9.82
C ASN A 172 -6.49 12.45 11.21
N ALA A 173 -5.50 11.56 11.33
CA ALA A 173 -4.81 11.35 12.60
C ALA A 173 -4.01 12.58 13.05
N LYS A 174 -3.38 13.29 12.11
CA LYS A 174 -2.58 14.50 12.36
C LYS A 174 -3.48 15.64 12.85
N SER A 175 -4.63 15.84 12.19
CA SER A 175 -5.63 16.84 12.63
C SER A 175 -6.21 16.53 14.01
N ASN A 176 -6.26 15.26 14.39
CA ASN A 176 -6.67 14.78 15.71
C ASN A 176 -5.52 14.68 16.73
N GLY A 177 -4.31 15.19 16.41
CA GLY A 177 -3.19 15.27 17.34
C GLY A 177 -2.56 13.93 17.72
N LYS A 178 -2.67 12.89 16.87
CA LYS A 178 -2.04 11.59 17.12
C LYS A 178 -0.51 11.68 16.98
N LYS A 179 0.22 11.35 18.03
CA LYS A 179 1.71 11.46 18.06
C LYS A 179 2.45 10.59 17.03
N TRP A 180 1.82 9.53 16.52
CA TRP A 180 2.47 8.69 15.51
C TRP A 180 2.62 9.42 14.16
N THR A 181 1.89 10.51 13.93
CA THR A 181 2.04 11.39 12.75
C THR A 181 3.19 12.40 12.88
N GLU A 182 4.05 12.25 13.89
CA GLU A 182 5.33 12.96 13.97
C GLU A 182 6.41 12.24 13.15
N PHE A 183 6.12 11.03 12.66
CA PHE A 183 7.05 10.18 11.91
C PHE A 183 6.49 9.89 10.51
N PRO A 184 7.31 9.97 9.45
CA PRO A 184 6.89 9.58 8.11
C PRO A 184 6.54 8.10 8.07
N MET A 185 5.54 7.77 7.26
CA MET A 185 5.18 6.40 6.90
C MET A 185 5.49 6.17 5.43
N PHE A 186 6.14 5.04 5.14
CA PHE A 186 6.39 4.54 3.80
C PHE A 186 5.37 3.44 3.47
N VAL A 187 4.81 3.40 2.27
CA VAL A 187 3.69 2.52 1.93
C VAL A 187 3.84 1.92 0.54
N THR A 188 3.87 0.60 0.45
CA THR A 188 3.91 -0.16 -0.82
C THR A 188 3.30 -1.56 -0.65
N ALA A 189 3.39 -2.38 -1.69
CA ALA A 189 3.13 -3.81 -1.66
C ALA A 189 4.43 -4.61 -1.86
N HIS A 190 4.42 -5.86 -1.41
CA HIS A 190 5.52 -6.80 -1.57
C HIS A 190 5.93 -6.94 -3.03
N ASP A 191 7.24 -6.88 -3.31
CA ASP A 191 7.86 -6.88 -4.64
C ASP A 191 7.62 -5.62 -5.51
N TYR A 192 7.12 -4.51 -4.95
CA TYR A 192 6.93 -3.24 -5.68
C TYR A 192 7.78 -2.08 -5.14
N GLU A 193 8.34 -1.29 -6.04
CA GLU A 193 9.21 -0.14 -5.73
C GLU A 193 8.47 1.21 -5.72
N MET A 194 7.20 1.25 -6.14
CA MET A 194 6.36 2.43 -6.07
C MET A 194 5.96 2.74 -4.61
N ILE A 195 6.88 3.38 -3.87
CA ILE A 195 6.73 3.68 -2.44
C ILE A 195 6.18 5.10 -2.23
N TYR A 196 5.04 5.19 -1.55
CA TYR A 196 4.48 6.45 -1.08
C TYR A 196 5.02 6.84 0.30
N LYS A 197 5.28 8.14 0.53
CA LYS A 197 5.71 8.69 1.81
C LYS A 197 4.70 9.73 2.33
N THR A 198 4.21 9.55 3.55
CA THR A 198 3.31 10.52 4.23
C THR A 198 4.06 11.75 4.76
N GLU A 199 3.35 12.88 4.92
CA GLU A 199 3.91 14.21 5.27
C GLU A 199 4.33 14.45 6.74
#